data_AF-A0A843E5S5-F1
#
_entry.id   AF-A0A843E5S5-F1
#
_cell.length_a   1.000
_cell.length_b   1.000
_cell.length_c   1.000
_cell.angle_alpha   90.00
_cell.angle_beta   90.00
_cell.angle_gamma   90.00
#
_symmetry.space_group_name_H-M   'P 1'
#
loop_
_entity.id
_entity.type
_entity.pdbx_description
1 polymer ?
#
loop_
_entity_poly.entity_id
_entity_poly.type
_entity_poly.pdbx_seq_one_letter_code
_entity_poly.pdbx_strand_id
1 'polypeptide(L)' 'MSDLIFPFTAIVGQNEMKNALILNVINPSIGGVLIRGEKGTAKSTAVRALADLLPERKASDCPFHCDVSRKNNV' A
#
# COMPACT_ATOMS: atom_id res chain seq x y z
N MET A 1 13.99 5.44 -12.57
CA MET A 1 14.81 6.17 -11.59
C MET A 1 14.36 5.63 -10.24
N SER A 2 15.15 4.79 -9.58
CA SER A 2 14.77 4.28 -8.25
C SER A 2 14.82 5.45 -7.28
N ASP A 3 13.68 6.08 -7.03
CA ASP A 3 13.55 7.01 -5.92
C ASP A 3 14.10 6.33 -4.67
N LEU A 4 14.90 7.04 -3.88
CA LEU A 4 15.46 6.52 -2.63
C LEU A 4 14.31 6.25 -1.64
N ILE A 5 13.68 5.08 -1.76
CA ILE A 5 12.61 4.61 -0.89
C ILE A 5 13.24 3.87 0.28
N PHE A 6 12.83 4.24 1.50
CA PHE A 6 13.30 3.57 2.70
C PHE A 6 12.68 2.17 2.79
N PRO A 7 13.46 1.10 3.06
CA PRO A 7 12.94 -0.26 3.02
C PRO A 7 11.91 -0.52 4.12
N PHE A 8 10.79 -1.17 3.76
CA PHE A 8 9.66 -1.41 4.68
C PHE A 8 10.07 -2.21 5.93
N THR A 9 10.97 -3.18 5.76
CA THR A 9 11.47 -4.04 6.84
C THR A 9 12.38 -3.29 7.83
N ALA A 10 13.01 -2.19 7.42
CA ALA A 10 13.88 -1.38 8.28
C ALA A 10 13.08 -0.43 9.20
N ILE A 11 11.76 -0.36 9.05
CA ILE A 11 10.90 0.46 9.93
C ILE A 11 10.76 -0.23 11.27
N VAL A 12 11.43 0.34 12.28
CA VAL A 12 11.42 -0.16 13.65
C VAL A 12 10.08 0.14 14.33
N GLY A 13 9.55 -0.85 15.07
CA GLY A 13 8.27 -0.72 15.77
C GLY A 13 7.06 -0.64 14.82
N GLN A 14 6.01 0.04 15.24
CA GLN A 14 4.77 0.26 14.45
C GLN A 14 4.14 -1.04 13.92
N ASN A 15 4.19 -2.12 14.70
CA ASN A 15 3.78 -3.46 14.28
C ASN A 15 2.30 -3.51 13.87
N GLU A 16 1.43 -2.80 14.59
CA GLU A 16 0.00 -2.73 14.27
C GLU A 16 -0.25 -2.07 12.90
N MET A 17 0.43 -0.95 12.62
CA MET A 17 0.34 -0.28 11.34
C MET A 17 0.88 -1.17 10.21
N LYS A 18 2.05 -1.80 10.40
CA LYS A 18 2.63 -2.72 9.41
C LYS A 18 1.71 -3.89 9.12
N ASN A 19 1.15 -4.51 10.16
CA ASN A 19 0.20 -5.61 10.03
C ASN A 19 -1.07 -5.19 9.28
N ALA A 20 -1.66 -4.05 9.65
CA ALA A 20 -2.85 -3.55 8.97
C ALA A 20 -2.61 -3.32 7.47
N LEU A 21 -1.46 -2.75 7.11
CA LEU A 21 -1.07 -2.55 5.72
C LEU A 21 -0.85 -3.88 4.98
N ILE A 22 -0.13 -4.83 5.57
CA ILE A 22 0.10 -6.17 4.98
C ILE A 22 -1.24 -6.89 4.78
N LEU A 23 -2.13 -6.86 5.77
CA LEU A 23 -3.45 -7.48 5.68
C LEU A 23 -4.29 -6.87 4.56
N ASN A 24 -4.23 -5.55 4.40
CA ASN A 24 -4.95 -4.86 3.32
C ASN A 24 -4.40 -5.25 1.92
N VAL A 25 -3.10 -5.48 1.80
CA VAL A 25 -2.48 -6.00 0.57
C VAL A 25 -2.94 -7.42 0.27
N ILE A 26 -2.98 -8.29 1.29
CA ILE A 26 -3.39 -9.69 1.15
C ILE A 26 -4.88 -9.78 0.80
N ASN A 27 -5.72 -9.00 1.47
CA ASN A 27 -7.16 -8.97 1.26
C ASN A 27 -7.66 -7.52 1.07
N PRO A 28 -7.75 -7.05 -0.19
CA PRO A 28 -8.27 -5.72 -0.50
C PRO A 28 -9.73 -5.51 -0.10
N SER A 29 -10.51 -6.58 0.16
CA SER A 29 -11.92 -6.48 0.60
C SER A 29 -12.07 -5.90 2.00
N ILE A 30 -10.98 -5.79 2.77
CA ILE A 30 -10.93 -5.05 4.03
C ILE A 30 -11.22 -3.55 3.79
N GLY A 31 -11.05 -3.07 2.56
CA GLY A 31 -11.36 -1.70 2.15
C GLY A 31 -10.13 -0.82 2.22
N GLY A 32 -9.74 -0.38 3.42
CA GLY A 32 -8.60 0.52 3.61
C GLY A 32 -8.17 0.65 5.07
N VAL A 33 -7.00 1.26 5.28
CA VAL A 33 -6.42 1.46 6.61
C VAL A 33 -6.31 2.95 6.91
N LEU A 34 -6.92 3.41 7.99
CA LEU A 34 -6.77 4.79 8.47
C LEU A 34 -5.62 4.85 9.49
N ILE A 35 -4.51 5.48 9.10
CA ILE A 35 -3.33 5.62 9.97
C ILE A 35 -3.31 7.04 10.56
N ARG A 36 -3.53 7.15 11.87
CA ARG A 36 -3.38 8.41 12.64
C ARG A 36 -2.08 8.44 13.43
N GLY A 37 -1.55 9.64 13.66
CA GLY A 37 -0.38 9.85 14.52
C GLY A 37 0.28 11.21 14.29
N GLU A 38 1.30 11.54 15.06
CA GLU A 38 2.02 12.81 15.00
C GLU A 38 2.88 12.96 13.73
N LYS A 39 3.27 14.19 13.38
CA LYS A 39 4.23 14.44 12.29
C LYS A 39 5.58 13.78 12.64
N GLY A 40 6.30 13.27 11.64
CA GLY A 40 7.61 12.63 11.84
C GLY A 40 7.57 11.13 12.19
N THR A 41 6.39 10.52 12.26
CA THR A 41 6.22 9.08 12.56
C THR A 41 6.38 8.14 11.35
N ALA A 42 6.90 8.64 10.22
CA ALA A 42 7.13 7.87 8.99
C ALA A 42 5.89 7.18 8.36
N LYS A 43 4.66 7.62 8.68
CA LYS A 43 3.41 7.05 8.13
C LYS A 43 3.40 6.95 6.60
N SER A 44 3.67 8.07 5.91
CA SER A 44 3.69 8.10 4.45
C SER A 44 4.93 7.41 3.86
N THR A 45 6.03 7.34 4.62
CA THR A 45 7.21 6.57 4.24
C THR A 45 6.91 5.07 4.24
N ALA A 46 6.19 4.56 5.24
CA ALA A 46 5.79 3.15 5.32
C ALA A 46 4.91 2.71 4.14
N VAL A 47 3.95 3.56 3.74
CA VAL A 47 3.08 3.27 2.59
C VAL A 47 3.87 3.22 1.28
N ARG A 48 4.79 4.18 1.06
CA ARG A 48 5.66 4.18 -0.14
C ARG A 48 6.60 2.99 -0.17
N ALA A 49 7.19 2.66 0.99
CA ALA A 49 8.05 1.50 1.16
C ALA A 49 7.33 0.18 0.85
N LEU A 50 6.06 0.08 1.22
CA LEU A 50 5.25 -1.09 0.89
C LEU A 50 4.90 -1.13 -0.60
N ALA A 51 4.55 0.01 -1.21
CA ALA A 51 4.24 0.08 -2.63
C ALA A 51 5.42 -0.35 -3.51
N ASP A 52 6.64 0.02 -3.12
CA ASP A 52 7.89 -0.37 -3.81
C ASP A 52 8.20 -1.88 -3.71
N LEU A 53 7.74 -2.53 -2.64
CA LEU A 53 7.91 -3.97 -2.45
C LEU A 53 6.94 -4.80 -3.30
N LEU A 54 5.82 -4.22 -3.71
CA LEU A 54 4.79 -4.92 -4.46
C LEU A 54 5.13 -4.98 -5.96
N PRO A 55 4.72 -6.06 -6.65
CA PRO A 55 4.91 -6.13 -8.10
C PRO A 55 4.14 -5.02 -8.80
N GLU A 56 4.71 -4.50 -9.88
CA GLU A 56 4.04 -3.51 -10.72
C GLU A 56 2.69 -4.07 -11.20
N ARG A 57 1.62 -3.31 -10.93
CA ARG A 57 0.30 -3.62 -11.48
C ARG A 57 0.15 -2.96 -12.84
N LYS A 58 -0.46 -3.69 -13.78
CA LYS A 58 -0.91 -3.10 -15.05
C LYS A 58 -2.04 -2.11 -14.75
N ALA A 59 -1.79 -0.84 -15.01
CA ALA A 59 -2.84 0.17 -14.95
C ALA A 59 -3.84 -0.09 -16.09
N SER A 60 -5.13 -0.16 -15.75
CA SER A 60 -6.20 -0.07 -16.75
C SER A 60 -6.27 1.36 -17.30
N ASP A 61 -6.70 1.52 -18.54
CA ASP A 61 -7.00 2.84 -19.14
C ASP A 61 -8.27 3.51 -18.53
N CYS A 62 -8.80 2.95 -17.43
CA CYS A 62 -9.91 3.52 -16.67
C CYS A 62 -9.38 4.59 -15.68
N PRO A 63 -10.03 5.78 -15.57
CA PRO A 63 -9.61 6.86 -14.67
C PRO A 63 -9.46 6.47 -13.19
N PHE A 64 -10.17 5.42 -12.77
CA PHE A 64 -10.19 4.93 -11.39
C PHE A 64 -9.25 3.76 -11.13
N HIS A 65 -8.34 3.43 -12.06
CA HIS A 65 -7.45 2.26 -11.95
C HIS A 65 -8.25 0.97 -11.70
N CYS A 66 -9.30 0.79 -12.49
CA CYS A 66 -10.15 -0.39 -12.46
C CYS A 66 -9.31 -1.68 -12.54
N ASP A 67 -9.72 -2.71 -11.80
CA ASP A 67 -9.04 -4.01 -11.88
C ASP A 67 -9.27 -4.63 -13.27
N VAL A 68 -8.17 -4.88 -14.00
CA VAL A 68 -8.20 -5.49 -15.34
C VAL A 68 -8.81 -6.91 -15.29
N SER A 69 -8.77 -7.57 -14.13
CA SER A 69 -9.28 -8.94 -13.95
C SER A 69 -10.75 -8.98 -13.54
N ARG A 70 -11.35 -7.87 -13.11
CA ARG A 70 -12.80 -7.82 -12.84
C ARG A 70 -13.55 -7.70 -14.16
N LYS A 71 -14.03 -8.83 -14.67
CA LYS A 71 -15.19 -8.82 -15.57
C LYS A 71 -16.37 -8.31 -14.77
N ASN A 72 -16.76 -7.06 -14.99
CA ASN A 72 -18.01 -6.52 -14.46
C ASN A 72 -19.14 -7.40 -14.99
N ASN A 73 -19.72 -8.25 -14.13
CA ASN A 73 -21.05 -8.78 -14.38
C ASN A 73 -22.01 -7.62 -14.14
N VAL A 74 -22.56 -7.14 -15.26
CA VAL A 74 -23.77 -6.30 -15.31
C VAL A 74 -24.89 -6.96 -14.53
#